data_AF-A0A3M1YIU3-F1
#
_entry.id   AF-A0A3M1YIU3-F1
#
_cell.length_a   1.000
_cell.length_b   1.000
_cell.length_c   1.000
_cell.angle_alpha   90.00
_cell.angle_beta   90.00
_cell.angle_gamma   90.00
#
_symmetry.space_group_name_H-M   'P 1'
#
loop_
_entity.id
_entity.type
_entity.pdbx_description
1 polymer ?
#
loop_
_entity_poly.entity_id
_entity_poly.type
_entity_poly.pdbx_seq_one_letter_code
_entity_poly.pdbx_strand_id
1 'polypeptide(L)'
;MPDWFNITYLRDGSPIQQTAYRLLCETGVLECLAAYNAVLAGTIPLGIDVAGSDLDIICEQHDSAAFSNALCEHFGDYEAFHLHQTAWDGMAVVIGRFRYQGMP
;
A
#
# COMPACT_ATOMS: atom_id res chain seq x y z
N MET A 1 14.31 -7.68 15.97
CA MET A 1 13.85 -7.76 14.57
C MET A 1 13.62 -6.34 14.07
N PRO A 2 13.78 -6.05 12.76
CA PRO A 2 13.44 -4.74 12.21
C PRO A 2 11.95 -4.44 12.41
N ASP A 3 11.63 -3.17 12.66
CA ASP A 3 10.25 -2.69 12.73
C ASP A 3 9.78 -2.34 11.33
N TRP A 4 9.08 -3.27 10.69
CA TRP A 4 8.60 -3.12 9.30
C TRP A 4 7.37 -2.20 9.18
N PHE A 5 6.76 -1.83 10.30
CA PHE A 5 5.66 -0.86 10.33
C PHE A 5 6.17 0.59 10.35
N ASN A 6 7.46 0.77 10.63
CA ASN A 6 8.07 2.08 10.70
C ASN A 6 8.79 2.41 9.38
N ILE A 7 8.14 3.23 8.55
CA ILE A 7 8.69 3.67 7.25
C ILE A 7 9.70 4.82 7.35
N THR A 8 10.11 5.26 8.54
CA THR A 8 11.00 6.44 8.69
C THR A 8 12.37 6.27 8.04
N TYR A 9 12.82 5.03 7.81
CA TYR A 9 14.07 4.77 7.08
C TYR A 9 14.03 5.27 5.61
N LEU A 10 12.84 5.41 5.02
CA LEU A 10 12.67 5.97 3.67
C LEU A 10 12.98 7.46 3.60
N ARG A 11 12.76 8.20 4.70
CA ARG A 11 12.95 9.65 4.77
C ARG A 11 14.40 10.06 4.49
N ASP A 12 15.34 9.20 4.86
CA ASP A 12 16.77 9.43 4.71
C ASP A 12 17.38 8.55 3.57
N GLY A 13 16.51 7.91 2.77
CA GLY A 13 16.84 7.00 1.69
C GLY A 13 17.10 7.67 0.34
N SER A 14 17.01 6.90 -0.75
CA SER A 14 17.12 7.40 -2.13
C SER A 14 16.03 8.41 -2.48
N PRO A 15 16.16 9.23 -3.54
CA PRO A 15 15.14 10.23 -3.91
C PRO A 15 13.73 9.65 -4.10
N ILE A 16 13.63 8.42 -4.62
CA ILE A 16 12.35 7.72 -4.77
C ILE A 16 11.81 7.22 -3.42
N GLN A 17 12.66 6.75 -2.50
CA GLN A 17 12.25 6.41 -1.14
C GLN A 17 11.74 7.63 -0.37
N GLN A 18 12.41 8.78 -0.50
CA GLN A 18 11.95 10.03 0.10
C GLN A 18 10.61 10.50 -0.48
N THR A 19 10.42 10.29 -1.79
CA THR A 19 9.13 10.55 -2.45
C THR A 19 8.06 9.60 -1.93
N ALA A 20 8.33 8.30 -1.85
CA ALA A 20 7.43 7.30 -1.29
C ALA A 20 7.03 7.64 0.15
N TYR A 21 7.99 8.00 1.02
CA TYR A 21 7.72 8.42 2.40
C TYR A 21 6.71 9.57 2.45
N ARG A 22 6.92 10.61 1.61
CA ARG A 22 6.03 11.76 1.54
C ARG A 22 4.62 11.36 1.10
N LEU A 23 4.50 10.58 0.02
CA LEU A 23 3.20 10.15 -0.52
C LEU A 23 2.45 9.25 0.47
N LEU A 24 3.16 8.35 1.18
CA LEU A 24 2.56 7.51 2.21
C LEU A 24 2.02 8.34 3.39
N CYS A 25 2.78 9.36 3.83
CA CYS A 25 2.32 10.28 4.88
C CYS A 25 1.16 11.18 4.42
N GLU A 26 1.15 11.65 3.16
CA GLU A 26 0.09 12.50 2.61
C GLU A 26 -1.22 11.73 2.39
N THR A 27 -1.12 10.48 1.91
CA THR A 27 -2.29 9.60 1.72
C THR A 27 -2.83 9.05 3.03
N GLY A 28 -1.98 8.88 4.04
CA GLY A 28 -2.35 8.23 5.30
C GLY A 28 -2.71 6.74 5.12
N VAL A 29 -2.23 6.10 4.04
CA VAL A 29 -2.67 4.75 3.65
C VAL A 29 -2.40 3.70 4.74
N LEU A 30 -1.27 3.83 5.45
CA LEU A 30 -0.90 2.92 6.53
C LEU A 30 -1.79 3.11 7.76
N GLU A 31 -2.17 4.35 8.06
CA GLU A 31 -3.08 4.71 9.15
C GLU A 31 -4.51 4.25 8.85
N CYS A 32 -5.01 4.49 7.64
CA CYS A 32 -6.32 4.04 7.18
C CYS A 32 -6.45 2.51 7.22
N LEU A 33 -5.37 1.79 6.94
CA LEU A 33 -5.34 0.33 6.91
C LEU A 33 -4.69 -0.30 8.15
N ALA A 34 -4.51 0.45 9.23
CA ALA A 34 -3.85 -0.03 10.45
C ALA A 34 -4.55 -1.24 11.07
N ALA A 35 -5.89 -1.33 10.95
CA ALA A 35 -6.67 -2.48 11.42
C ALA A 35 -6.34 -3.80 10.68
N TYR A 36 -5.65 -3.71 9.54
CA TYR A 36 -5.28 -4.83 8.67
C TYR A 36 -3.76 -5.07 8.67
N ASN A 37 -3.02 -4.60 9.68
CA ASN A 37 -1.57 -4.76 9.79
C ASN A 37 -0.83 -4.31 8.52
N ALA A 38 -1.20 -3.16 7.96
CA ALA A 38 -0.64 -2.66 6.71
C ALA A 38 0.87 -2.44 6.80
N VAL A 39 1.61 -2.98 5.82
CA VAL A 39 3.08 -2.88 5.73
C VAL A 39 3.48 -2.54 4.31
N LEU A 40 4.42 -1.59 4.16
CA LEU A 40 5.06 -1.31 2.89
C LEU A 40 6.04 -2.45 2.53
N ALA A 41 5.88 -3.00 1.34
CA ALA A 41 6.72 -4.02 0.75
C ALA A 41 7.19 -3.60 -0.65
N GLY A 42 7.88 -4.50 -1.33
CA GLY A 42 8.29 -4.30 -2.72
C GLY A 42 9.71 -3.75 -2.88
N THR A 43 9.99 -3.23 -4.07
CA THR A 43 11.36 -2.90 -4.50
C THR A 43 11.88 -1.58 -3.92
N ILE A 44 11.00 -0.58 -3.74
CA ILE A 44 11.34 0.74 -3.19
C ILE A 44 11.89 0.66 -1.76
N PRO A 45 11.24 0.00 -0.78
CA PRO A 45 11.82 -0.09 0.56
C PRO A 45 13.16 -0.85 0.60
N LEU A 46 13.39 -1.75 -0.35
CA LEU A 46 14.64 -2.50 -0.50
C LEU A 46 15.74 -1.75 -1.27
N GLY A 47 15.42 -0.61 -1.90
CA GLY A 47 16.35 0.19 -2.70
C GLY A 47 16.81 -0.51 -3.99
N ILE A 48 15.99 -1.41 -4.53
CA ILE A 48 16.24 -2.14 -5.79
C ILE A 48 15.16 -1.83 -6.83
N ASP A 49 14.51 -0.67 -6.70
CA ASP A 49 13.50 -0.20 -7.62
C ASP A 49 14.06 0.11 -9.01
N VAL A 50 13.15 0.10 -9.99
CA VAL A 50 13.43 0.47 -11.38
C VAL A 50 12.42 1.51 -11.84
N ALA A 51 12.66 2.12 -12.99
CA ALA A 51 11.72 3.07 -13.58
C ALA A 51 10.32 2.43 -13.72
N GLY A 52 9.33 3.04 -13.07
CA GLY A 52 7.95 2.57 -13.06
C GLY A 52 7.56 1.63 -11.92
N SER A 53 8.43 1.38 -10.93
CA SER A 53 8.04 0.70 -9.69
C SER A 53 6.92 1.48 -8.95
N ASP A 54 5.97 0.75 -8.40
CA ASP A 54 4.84 1.20 -7.58
C ASP A 54 5.13 1.03 -6.07
N LEU A 55 4.12 1.33 -5.22
CA LEU A 55 4.16 1.07 -3.79
C LEU A 55 3.25 -0.11 -3.44
N ASP A 56 3.84 -1.21 -2.99
CA ASP A 56 3.10 -2.37 -2.52
C ASP A 56 2.75 -2.24 -1.03
N ILE A 57 1.46 -2.22 -0.70
CA ILE A 57 0.99 -2.33 0.69
C ILE A 57 0.37 -3.71 0.89
N ILE A 58 0.96 -4.51 1.79
CA ILE A 58 0.44 -5.83 2.15
C ILE A 58 -0.40 -5.68 3.42
N CYS A 59 -1.58 -6.31 3.42
CA CYS A 59 -2.53 -6.31 4.53
C CYS A 59 -2.93 -7.75 4.89
N GLU A 60 -3.27 -7.96 6.14
CA GLU A 60 -3.89 -9.16 6.66
C GLU A 60 -5.41 -8.93 6.85
N GLN A 61 -6.23 -9.74 6.19
CA GLN A 61 -7.69 -9.65 6.29
C GLN A 61 -8.31 -11.00 6.64
N HIS A 62 -9.38 -10.97 7.42
CA HIS A 62 -10.18 -12.15 7.79
C HIS A 62 -11.66 -12.03 7.37
N ASP A 63 -12.05 -10.88 6.81
CA ASP A 63 -13.36 -10.60 6.25
C ASP A 63 -13.18 -9.77 4.97
N SER A 64 -13.37 -10.42 3.83
CA SER A 64 -13.14 -9.81 2.52
C SER A 64 -14.15 -8.71 2.21
N ALA A 65 -15.38 -8.80 2.74
CA ALA A 65 -16.40 -7.78 2.54
C ALA A 65 -16.07 -6.51 3.34
N ALA A 66 -15.70 -6.67 4.61
CA ALA A 66 -15.28 -5.56 5.46
C ALA A 66 -14.03 -4.85 4.87
N PHE A 67 -13.03 -5.61 4.44
CA PHE A 67 -11.81 -5.04 3.85
C PHE A 67 -12.09 -4.35 2.51
N SER A 68 -12.96 -4.92 1.67
CA SER A 68 -13.38 -4.27 0.41
C SER A 68 -14.09 -2.95 0.65
N ASN A 69 -14.97 -2.89 1.66
CA ASN A 69 -15.66 -1.67 2.03
C ASN A 69 -14.68 -0.61 2.54
N ALA A 70 -13.71 -0.98 3.37
CA ALA A 70 -12.67 -0.06 3.85
C ALA A 70 -11.83 0.51 2.69
N LEU A 71 -11.45 -0.32 1.70
CA LEU A 71 -10.74 0.13 0.52
C LEU A 71 -11.57 1.13 -0.31
N CYS A 72 -12.85 0.84 -0.52
CA CYS A 72 -13.75 1.75 -1.24
C CYS A 72 -13.99 3.05 -0.47
N GLU A 73 -14.15 2.99 0.86
CA GLU A 73 -14.40 4.16 1.71
C GLU A 73 -13.20 5.11 1.73
N HIS A 74 -11.99 4.58 1.87
CA HIS A 74 -10.80 5.41 1.99
C HIS A 74 -10.17 5.82 0.65
N PHE A 75 -10.29 4.97 -0.38
CA PHE A 75 -9.54 5.16 -1.64
C PHE A 75 -10.43 5.19 -2.89
N GLY A 76 -11.76 5.04 -2.76
CA GLY A 76 -12.68 4.97 -3.89
C GLY A 76 -12.69 6.18 -4.82
N ASP A 77 -12.37 7.36 -4.28
CA ASP A 77 -12.32 8.62 -5.02
C ASP A 77 -10.93 8.93 -5.63
N TYR A 78 -9.94 8.06 -5.40
CA TYR A 78 -8.59 8.26 -5.96
C TYR A 78 -8.56 7.90 -7.44
N GLU A 79 -7.64 8.54 -8.17
CA GLU A 79 -7.47 8.30 -9.60
C GLU A 79 -7.22 6.82 -9.88
N ALA A 80 -7.90 6.30 -10.91
CA ALA A 80 -7.77 4.91 -11.34
C ALA A 80 -8.01 3.87 -10.23
N PHE A 81 -8.84 4.19 -9.22
CA PHE A 81 -9.24 3.23 -8.21
C PHE A 81 -9.90 2.00 -8.84
N HIS A 82 -9.40 0.82 -8.50
CA HIS A 82 -9.95 -0.46 -8.93
C HIS A 82 -9.84 -1.49 -7.81
N LEU A 83 -10.98 -2.09 -7.46
CA LEU A 83 -11.06 -3.21 -6.54
C LEU A 83 -11.16 -4.52 -7.32
N HIS A 84 -10.29 -5.47 -7.02
CA HIS A 84 -10.33 -6.82 -7.58
C HIS A 84 -10.40 -7.85 -6.47
N GLN A 85 -11.33 -8.80 -6.57
CA GLN A 85 -11.43 -9.93 -5.66
C GLN A 85 -11.16 -11.24 -6.42
N THR A 86 -10.37 -12.11 -5.81
CA THR A 86 -10.04 -13.44 -6.35
C THR A 86 -9.86 -14.43 -5.21
N ALA A 87 -9.57 -15.69 -5.53
CA ALA A 87 -9.21 -16.70 -4.55
C ALA A 87 -7.87 -17.34 -4.95
N TRP A 88 -6.99 -17.54 -3.98
CA TRP A 88 -5.73 -18.26 -4.16
C TRP A 88 -5.62 -19.35 -3.11
N ASP A 89 -5.46 -20.59 -3.55
CA ASP A 89 -5.41 -21.79 -2.68
C ASP A 89 -6.61 -21.89 -1.70
N GLY A 90 -7.80 -21.51 -2.19
CA GLY A 90 -9.03 -21.49 -1.40
C GLY A 90 -9.18 -20.29 -0.45
N MET A 91 -8.17 -19.42 -0.36
CA MET A 91 -8.21 -18.21 0.47
C MET A 91 -8.69 -17.00 -0.35
N ALA A 92 -9.59 -16.21 0.23
CA ALA A 92 -10.05 -14.98 -0.40
C ALA A 92 -8.92 -13.93 -0.44
N VAL A 93 -8.73 -13.32 -1.61
CA VAL A 93 -7.76 -12.26 -1.86
C VAL A 93 -8.51 -11.04 -2.38
N VAL A 94 -8.21 -9.88 -1.81
CA VAL A 94 -8.76 -8.60 -2.23
C VAL A 94 -7.59 -7.68 -2.54
N ILE A 95 -7.65 -7.02 -3.70
CA ILE A 95 -6.61 -6.14 -4.20
C ILE A 95 -7.25 -4.80 -4.53
N GLY A 96 -6.82 -3.74 -3.84
CA GLY A 96 -7.08 -2.37 -4.22
C GLY A 96 -5.91 -1.82 -5.04
N ARG A 97 -6.20 -1.05 -6.09
CA ARG A 97 -5.21 -0.28 -6.85
C ARG A 97 -5.73 1.13 -7.01
N PHE A 98 -4.86 2.12 -6.91
CA PHE A 98 -5.16 3.51 -7.19
C PHE A 98 -3.86 4.26 -7.47
N ARG A 99 -3.96 5.44 -8.07
CA ARG A 99 -2.82 6.31 -8.35
C ARG A 99 -2.87 7.54 -7.48
N TYR A 100 -1.70 8.04 -7.10
CA TYR A 100 -1.57 9.26 -6.31
C TYR A 100 -0.36 10.07 -6.76
N GLN A 101 -0.61 11.33 -7.17
CA GLN A 101 0.42 12.27 -7.65
C GLN A 101 1.42 11.69 -8.66
N GLY A 102 0.92 10.89 -9.61
CA GLY A 102 1.73 10.28 -10.67
C GLY A 102 2.47 9.00 -10.26
N MET A 103 2.42 8.60 -8.99
CA MET A 103 2.82 7.26 -8.56
C MET A 103 1.84 6.25 -9.18
N PRO A 104 2.34 5.23 -9.90
CA PRO A 104 1.50 4.20 -10.51
C PRO A 104 0.81 3.31 -9.47
#